data_AF-A0A134AKA4-F1
#
_entry.id   AF-A0A134AKA4-F1
#
_cell.length_a   1.000
_cell.length_b   1.000
_cell.length_c   1.000
_cell.angle_alpha   90.00
_cell.angle_beta   90.00
_cell.angle_gamma   90.00
#
_symmetry.space_group_name_H-M   'P 1'
#
loop_
_entity.id
_entity.type
_entity.pdbx_description
1 polymer ?
#
loop_
_entity_poly.entity_id
_entity_poly.type
_entity_poly.pdbx_seq_one_letter_code
_entity_poly.pdbx_strand_id
1 'polypeptide(L)'
;TNGDRAFVDNQSTFVVGEGSNLHVGTVENTGAVIGKEGNSTFKIDTYAGKDIQNYDTMTTTGGSIGASLGGKPGITNVGFNQDSRDKQGITRNTVVGDVEITKTEGSPINRDLEKANEVTKDTHRSTNINVESQTIEYATNPGKLKEDIGKAKKEISDVTTAIKESINDRGDDNRNFFGQLREVR
;
A
#
# COMPACT_ATOMS: atom_id res chain seq x y z
N THR A 1 -3.58 10.16 -12.10
CA THR A 1 -2.48 11.01 -12.61
C THR A 1 -1.40 11.00 -11.54
N ASN A 2 -0.25 10.34 -11.77
CA ASN A 2 0.91 10.44 -10.87
C ASN A 2 1.58 11.80 -11.12
N GLY A 3 0.99 12.84 -10.55
CA GLY A 3 1.57 14.18 -10.61
C GLY A 3 2.51 14.36 -9.42
N ASP A 4 3.81 14.50 -9.70
CA ASP A 4 4.76 15.09 -8.77
C ASP A 4 4.39 16.57 -8.60
N ARG A 5 3.44 16.86 -7.71
CA ARG A 5 3.21 18.21 -7.21
C ARG A 5 4.14 18.44 -6.02
N ALA A 6 4.86 19.54 -6.03
CA ALA A 6 5.59 20.01 -4.86
C ALA A 6 4.59 20.09 -3.69
N PHE A 7 4.82 19.25 -2.68
CA PHE A 7 3.86 18.99 -1.61
C PHE A 7 4.02 19.97 -0.43
N VAL A 8 4.97 20.90 -0.56
CA VAL A 8 5.29 21.97 0.38
C VAL A 8 5.39 23.25 -0.45
N ASP A 9 4.79 24.34 0.04
CA ASP A 9 4.72 25.59 -0.71
C ASP A 9 6.09 26.30 -0.76
N ASN A 10 6.33 27.06 -1.82
CA ASN A 10 7.55 27.86 -1.94
C ASN A 10 7.54 28.97 -0.90
N GLN A 11 8.57 29.00 -0.04
CA GLN A 11 8.70 30.01 1.00
C GLN A 11 9.15 31.34 0.41
N SER A 12 8.52 32.41 0.86
CA SER A 12 9.13 33.74 0.71
C SER A 12 10.28 33.87 1.71
N THR A 13 11.39 34.48 1.29
CA THR A 13 12.55 34.70 2.16
C THR A 13 12.85 36.20 2.23
N PHE A 14 13.01 36.71 3.44
CA PHE A 14 13.45 38.08 3.70
C PHE A 14 14.64 38.06 4.65
N VAL A 15 15.79 38.53 4.18
CA VAL A 15 17.03 38.55 4.96
C VAL A 15 17.62 39.94 4.96
N VAL A 16 17.93 40.44 6.15
CA VAL A 16 18.68 41.69 6.35
C VAL A 16 20.16 41.39 6.17
N GLY A 17 20.78 42.00 5.15
CA GLY A 17 22.17 41.77 4.81
C GLY A 17 23.17 42.36 5.83
N GLU A 18 24.41 41.90 5.75
CA GLU A 18 25.50 42.32 6.63
C GLU A 18 25.66 43.86 6.73
N GLY A 19 26.03 44.35 7.92
CA GLY A 19 26.22 45.79 8.19
C GLY A 19 24.94 46.62 8.21
N SER A 20 23.78 46.03 7.90
CA SER A 20 22.50 46.73 7.88
C SER A 20 21.92 46.88 9.29
N ASN A 21 21.10 47.92 9.46
CA ASN A 21 20.33 48.13 10.67
C ASN A 21 18.87 48.37 10.27
N LEU A 22 18.00 47.43 10.63
CA LEU A 22 16.58 47.49 10.31
C LEU A 22 15.74 47.31 11.57
N HIS A 23 14.82 48.24 11.79
CA HIS A 23 13.79 48.13 12.80
C HIS A 23 12.44 48.25 12.11
N VAL A 24 11.59 47.24 12.31
CA VAL A 24 10.25 47.18 11.75
C VAL A 24 9.24 47.11 12.88
N GLY A 25 8.16 47.89 12.79
CA GLY A 25 7.06 47.83 13.75
C GLY A 25 6.33 46.48 13.69
N THR A 26 5.74 46.15 12.54
CA THR A 26 4.99 44.90 12.37
C THR A 26 5.45 44.13 11.15
N VAL A 27 5.65 42.82 11.32
CA VAL A 27 5.92 41.87 10.25
C VAL A 27 4.83 40.80 10.27
N GLU A 28 4.03 40.74 9.21
CA GLU A 28 3.02 39.69 9.02
C GLU A 28 3.40 38.82 7.82
N ASN A 29 3.42 37.50 8.01
CA ASN A 29 3.79 36.58 6.93
C ASN A 29 3.08 35.22 7.05
N THR A 30 3.18 34.43 5.99
CA THR A 30 2.61 33.08 5.92
C THR A 30 3.60 32.17 5.21
N GLY A 31 4.09 31.13 5.91
CA GLY A 31 5.04 30.16 5.37
C GLY A 31 6.36 30.75 4.89
N ALA A 32 6.89 31.78 5.54
CA ALA A 32 8.09 32.50 5.10
C ALA A 32 9.28 32.31 6.04
N VAL A 33 10.49 32.51 5.50
CA VAL A 33 11.75 32.56 6.24
C VAL A 33 12.16 34.03 6.40
N ILE A 34 12.39 34.46 7.64
CA ILE A 34 12.84 35.81 7.96
C ILE A 34 14.15 35.74 8.72
N GLY A 35 15.12 36.60 8.42
CA GLY A 35 16.39 36.51 9.11
C GLY A 35 17.31 37.68 8.90
N LYS A 36 18.52 37.53 9.43
CA LYS A 36 19.62 38.48 9.25
C LYS A 36 20.94 37.76 9.07
N GLU A 37 21.87 38.43 8.39
CA GLU A 37 23.21 37.94 8.11
C GLU A 37 24.28 38.84 8.75
N GLY A 38 25.43 38.23 9.07
CA GLY A 38 26.59 38.93 9.61
C GLY A 38 26.28 39.73 10.89
N ASN A 39 26.94 40.88 11.02
CA ASN A 39 26.83 41.77 12.18
C ASN A 39 25.63 42.73 12.12
N SER A 40 24.66 42.48 11.24
CA SER A 40 23.49 43.34 11.10
C SER A 40 22.61 43.35 12.35
N THR A 41 21.82 44.42 12.50
CA THR A 41 20.73 44.46 13.48
C THR A 41 19.39 44.35 12.77
N PHE A 42 18.54 43.48 13.29
CA PHE A 42 17.17 43.34 12.82
C PHE A 42 16.24 43.21 14.02
N LYS A 43 15.41 44.24 14.24
CA LYS A 43 14.43 44.31 15.31
C LYS A 43 13.02 44.35 14.75
N ILE A 44 12.13 43.59 15.37
CA ILE A 44 10.71 43.53 15.04
C ILE A 44 9.91 43.74 16.33
N ASP A 45 9.03 44.76 16.37
CA ASP A 45 8.20 44.97 17.56
C ASP A 45 7.12 43.89 17.66
N THR A 46 6.41 43.62 16.55
CA THR A 46 5.37 42.59 16.48
C THR A 46 5.58 41.71 15.25
N TYR A 47 5.75 40.41 15.50
CA TYR A 47 5.82 39.39 14.46
C TYR A 47 4.55 38.53 14.49
N ALA A 48 3.80 38.52 13.39
CA ALA A 48 2.59 37.71 13.23
C ALA A 48 2.77 36.70 12.09
N GLY A 49 3.21 35.49 12.43
CA GLY A 49 3.48 34.42 11.46
C GLY A 49 2.37 33.39 11.40
N LYS A 50 2.17 32.80 10.22
CA LYS A 50 1.29 31.64 10.02
C LYS A 50 2.02 30.53 9.29
N ASP A 51 1.83 29.30 9.73
CA ASP A 51 2.25 28.13 8.96
C ASP A 51 1.27 27.87 7.80
N ILE A 52 1.77 27.28 6.72
CA ILE A 52 0.92 26.74 5.65
C ILE A 52 0.87 25.22 5.82
N GLN A 53 -0.34 24.67 5.88
CA GLN A 53 -0.54 23.23 5.98
C GLN A 53 -1.09 22.70 4.65
N ASN A 54 -0.39 21.72 4.08
CA ASN A 54 -0.79 21.06 2.84
C ASN A 54 -1.27 19.64 3.15
N TYR A 55 -2.46 19.30 2.64
CA TYR A 55 -3.12 18.02 2.84
C TYR A 55 -3.48 17.46 1.47
N ASP A 56 -2.93 16.28 1.13
CA ASP A 56 -3.29 15.55 -0.10
C ASP A 56 -3.68 14.11 0.26
N THR A 57 -4.90 13.75 -0.09
CA THR A 57 -5.42 12.38 0.06
C THR A 57 -5.87 11.92 -1.32
N MET A 58 -5.24 10.87 -1.84
CA MET A 58 -5.58 10.26 -3.12
C MET A 58 -5.97 8.80 -2.90
N THR A 59 -7.13 8.40 -3.42
CA THR A 59 -7.57 7.00 -3.44
C THR A 59 -7.92 6.59 -4.86
N THR A 60 -7.30 5.50 -5.33
CA THR A 60 -7.55 4.86 -6.61
C THR A 60 -8.23 3.52 -6.35
N THR A 61 -9.40 3.29 -6.94
CA THR A 61 -10.09 2.00 -6.87
C THR A 61 -10.30 1.47 -8.28
N GLY A 62 -9.95 0.20 -8.49
CA GLY A 62 -10.11 -0.52 -9.75
C GLY A 62 -10.73 -1.89 -9.52
N GLY A 63 -11.58 -2.32 -10.44
CA GLY A 63 -12.11 -3.67 -10.47
C GLY A 63 -11.91 -4.29 -11.86
N SER A 64 -11.73 -5.60 -11.91
CA SER A 64 -11.63 -6.36 -13.15
C SER A 64 -12.51 -7.60 -13.09
N ILE A 65 -13.10 -7.96 -14.22
CA ILE A 65 -13.82 -9.22 -14.39
C ILE A 65 -13.31 -9.84 -15.69
N GLY A 66 -12.71 -11.03 -15.59
CA GLY A 66 -12.38 -11.86 -16.73
C GLY A 66 -13.53 -12.79 -17.07
N ALA A 67 -13.89 -12.91 -18.35
CA ALA A 67 -14.90 -13.84 -18.83
C ALA A 67 -14.43 -14.56 -20.09
N SER A 68 -14.75 -15.85 -20.18
CA SER A 68 -14.61 -16.66 -21.40
C SER A 68 -15.96 -16.76 -22.09
N LEU A 69 -16.00 -16.58 -23.42
CA LEU A 69 -17.21 -16.68 -24.25
C LEU A 69 -17.17 -17.88 -25.22
N GLY A 70 -16.07 -18.65 -25.26
CA GLY A 70 -15.94 -19.82 -26.11
C GLY A 70 -16.32 -21.12 -25.37
N GLY A 71 -16.99 -22.05 -26.06
CA GLY A 71 -17.26 -23.44 -25.62
C GLY A 71 -18.13 -23.61 -24.37
N LYS A 72 -17.70 -23.08 -23.22
CA LYS A 72 -18.42 -22.97 -21.96
C LYS A 72 -18.26 -21.54 -21.42
N PRO A 73 -19.25 -20.65 -21.64
CA PRO A 73 -19.21 -19.31 -21.11
C PRO A 73 -19.06 -19.31 -19.58
N GLY A 74 -18.18 -18.47 -19.04
CA GLY A 74 -17.94 -18.43 -17.59
C GLY A 74 -16.98 -17.34 -17.15
N ILE A 75 -17.04 -16.97 -15.87
CA ILE A 75 -16.11 -16.00 -15.26
C ILE A 75 -14.78 -16.70 -14.99
N THR A 76 -13.69 -16.13 -15.51
CA THR A 76 -12.33 -16.67 -15.38
C THR A 76 -11.54 -16.02 -14.26
N ASN A 77 -11.86 -14.77 -13.90
CA ASN A 77 -11.33 -14.11 -12.72
C ASN A 77 -12.22 -12.94 -12.27
N VAL A 78 -12.08 -12.56 -11.01
CA VAL A 78 -12.56 -11.28 -10.47
C VAL A 78 -11.43 -10.64 -9.70
N GLY A 79 -11.08 -9.40 -10.04
CA GLY A 79 -10.07 -8.61 -9.37
C GLY A 79 -10.66 -7.36 -8.76
N PHE A 80 -10.11 -6.97 -7.61
CA PHE A 80 -10.37 -5.72 -6.94
C PHE A 80 -9.05 -5.17 -6.44
N ASN A 81 -8.74 -3.92 -6.78
CA ASN A 81 -7.57 -3.21 -6.31
C ASN A 81 -8.02 -1.86 -5.74
N GLN A 82 -7.60 -1.56 -4.53
CA GLN A 82 -7.72 -0.24 -3.95
C GLN A 82 -6.37 0.22 -3.46
N ASP A 83 -5.92 1.36 -3.94
CA ASP A 83 -4.65 1.96 -3.56
C ASP A 83 -4.90 3.38 -3.04
N SER A 84 -4.41 3.68 -1.85
CA SER A 84 -4.64 4.96 -1.17
C SER A 84 -3.35 5.52 -0.63
N ARG A 85 -3.20 6.84 -0.76
CA ARG A 85 -2.07 7.60 -0.25
C ARG A 85 -2.56 8.85 0.45
N ASP A 86 -2.15 9.00 1.70
CA ASP A 86 -2.36 10.20 2.51
C ASP A 86 -1.02 10.88 2.74
N LYS A 87 -0.89 12.11 2.29
CA LYS A 87 0.29 12.95 2.54
C LYS A 87 -0.13 14.24 3.24
N GLN A 88 0.62 14.64 4.28
CA GLN A 88 0.44 15.90 5.01
C GLN A 88 1.79 16.59 5.17
N GLY A 89 1.79 17.91 4.96
CA GLY A 89 3.00 18.71 4.92
C GLY A 89 2.77 20.06 5.57
N ILE A 90 3.83 20.67 6.07
CA ILE A 90 3.79 21.97 6.71
C ILE A 90 4.97 22.81 6.24
N THR A 91 4.66 24.03 5.80
CA THR A 91 5.61 25.10 5.58
C THR A 91 5.55 26.02 6.80
N ARG A 92 6.59 26.00 7.62
CA ARG A 92 6.63 26.73 8.89
C ARG A 92 7.11 28.17 8.71
N ASN A 93 6.53 29.11 9.47
CA ASN A 93 7.14 30.43 9.57
C ASN A 93 8.46 30.35 10.35
N THR A 94 9.56 30.63 9.68
CA THR A 94 10.91 30.35 10.19
C THR A 94 11.66 31.65 10.39
N VAL A 95 12.30 31.82 11.54
CA VAL A 95 13.18 32.97 11.79
C VAL A 95 14.60 32.51 12.07
N VAL A 96 15.55 32.89 11.20
CA VAL A 96 16.96 32.51 11.28
C VAL A 96 17.85 33.68 11.67
N GLY A 97 18.93 33.39 12.38
CA GLY A 97 19.76 34.42 13.01
C GLY A 97 19.11 35.04 14.25
N ASP A 98 19.89 35.85 14.94
CA ASP A 98 19.55 36.59 16.16
C ASP A 98 18.68 37.83 15.86
N VAL A 99 17.55 37.61 15.20
CA VAL A 99 16.51 38.64 15.03
C VAL A 99 15.83 38.90 16.37
N GLU A 100 15.83 40.16 16.81
CA GLU A 100 15.20 40.60 18.04
C GLU A 100 13.69 40.79 17.80
N ILE A 101 12.86 40.02 18.49
CA ILE A 101 11.40 40.07 18.36
C ILE A 101 10.80 40.33 19.73
N THR A 102 10.09 41.44 19.88
CA THR A 102 9.49 41.85 21.16
C THR A 102 8.20 41.08 21.43
N LYS A 103 7.31 40.98 20.42
CA LYS A 103 6.01 40.32 20.53
C LYS A 103 5.80 39.35 19.38
N THR A 104 5.27 38.17 19.68
CA THR A 104 4.90 37.15 18.70
C THR A 104 3.42 36.85 18.75
N GLU A 105 2.79 36.74 17.58
CA GLU A 105 1.40 36.34 17.40
C GLU A 105 1.30 35.26 16.31
N GLY A 106 0.23 34.45 16.37
CA GLY A 106 -0.01 33.41 15.38
C GLY A 106 0.70 32.08 15.66
N SER A 107 1.29 31.47 14.63
CA SER A 107 1.94 30.16 14.70
C SER A 107 3.32 30.24 15.37
N PRO A 108 3.75 29.20 16.10
CA PRO A 108 5.06 29.20 16.77
C PRO A 108 6.20 29.47 15.78
N ILE A 109 7.16 30.31 16.20
CA ILE A 109 8.33 30.58 15.37
C ILE A 109 9.24 29.36 15.33
N ASN A 110 9.41 28.80 14.15
CA ASN A 110 10.45 27.82 13.88
C ASN A 110 11.82 28.51 13.79
N ARG A 111 12.85 27.92 14.38
CA ARG A 111 14.24 28.42 14.35
C ARG A 111 15.18 27.51 13.57
N ASP A 112 14.68 26.38 13.10
CA ASP A 112 15.43 25.36 12.38
C ASP A 112 15.14 25.45 10.89
N LEU A 113 16.07 25.96 10.10
CA LEU A 113 15.89 26.13 8.66
C LEU A 113 15.60 24.81 7.94
N GLU A 114 16.15 23.70 8.42
CA GLU A 114 15.92 22.37 7.81
C GLU A 114 14.48 21.90 8.00
N LYS A 115 13.80 22.41 9.04
CA LYS A 115 12.37 22.13 9.32
C LYS A 115 11.43 23.22 8.83
N ALA A 116 11.92 24.15 8.03
CA ALA A 116 11.08 25.18 7.43
C ALA A 116 10.02 24.57 6.50
N ASN A 117 10.29 23.39 5.92
CA ASN A 117 9.36 22.58 5.15
C ASN A 117 9.43 21.12 5.61
N GLU A 118 8.32 20.55 6.07
CA GLU A 118 8.29 19.21 6.66
C GLU A 118 7.12 18.39 6.11
N VAL A 119 7.35 17.12 5.79
CA VAL A 119 6.28 16.15 5.54
C VAL A 119 5.93 15.49 6.87
N THR A 120 4.75 15.81 7.41
CA THR A 120 4.28 15.33 8.71
C THR A 120 3.53 14.00 8.62
N LYS A 121 3.04 13.63 7.42
CA LYS A 121 2.42 12.33 7.15
C LYS A 121 2.75 11.89 5.73
N ASP A 122 3.14 10.64 5.57
CA ASP A 122 3.17 9.94 4.28
C ASP A 122 2.75 8.49 4.56
N THR A 123 1.47 8.21 4.40
CA THR A 123 0.88 6.88 4.62
C THR A 123 0.40 6.33 3.31
N HIS A 124 0.78 5.09 3.03
CA HIS A 124 0.35 4.34 1.85
C HIS A 124 -0.37 3.07 2.29
N ARG A 125 -1.53 2.81 1.68
CA ARG A 125 -2.34 1.63 1.96
C ARG A 125 -2.86 1.05 0.65
N SER A 126 -2.59 -0.22 0.41
CA SER A 126 -3.10 -0.95 -0.74
C SER A 126 -3.83 -2.22 -0.33
N THR A 127 -4.92 -2.51 -1.03
CA THR A 127 -5.71 -3.73 -0.92
C THR A 127 -5.82 -4.32 -2.31
N ASN A 128 -5.23 -5.50 -2.53
CA ASN A 128 -5.28 -6.21 -3.79
C ASN A 128 -5.91 -7.59 -3.59
N ILE A 129 -7.03 -7.84 -4.26
CA ILE A 129 -7.77 -9.11 -4.25
C ILE A 129 -7.88 -9.59 -5.68
N ASN A 130 -7.48 -10.82 -5.95
CA ASN A 130 -7.72 -11.50 -7.21
C ASN A 130 -8.24 -12.91 -6.92
N VAL A 131 -9.37 -13.28 -7.53
CA VAL A 131 -10.00 -14.58 -7.36
C VAL A 131 -10.00 -15.29 -8.69
N GLU A 132 -9.42 -16.49 -8.72
CA GLU A 132 -9.29 -17.33 -9.91
C GLU A 132 -10.55 -18.18 -10.17
N SER A 133 -10.69 -18.68 -11.40
CA SER A 133 -11.89 -19.38 -11.88
C SER A 133 -12.30 -20.58 -11.02
N GLN A 134 -11.34 -21.40 -10.55
CA GLN A 134 -11.65 -22.57 -9.73
C GLN A 134 -12.25 -22.16 -8.38
N THR A 135 -11.74 -21.10 -7.77
CA THR A 135 -12.28 -20.55 -6.52
C THR A 135 -13.68 -19.96 -6.74
N ILE A 136 -13.90 -19.27 -7.85
CA ILE A 136 -15.24 -18.77 -8.24
C ILE A 136 -16.20 -19.93 -8.45
N GLU A 137 -15.76 -21.01 -9.11
CA GLU A 137 -16.58 -22.18 -9.39
C GLU A 137 -16.96 -22.94 -8.12
N TYR A 138 -16.04 -23.12 -7.17
CA TYR A 138 -16.36 -23.73 -5.88
C TYR A 138 -17.20 -22.83 -4.98
N ALA A 139 -17.01 -21.52 -5.03
CA ALA A 139 -17.83 -20.58 -4.28
C ALA A 139 -19.28 -20.50 -4.80
N THR A 140 -19.46 -20.57 -6.12
CA THR A 140 -20.77 -20.53 -6.78
C THR A 140 -21.43 -21.90 -6.89
N ASN A 141 -20.65 -22.98 -6.76
CA ASN A 141 -21.14 -24.36 -6.79
C ASN A 141 -20.41 -25.27 -5.79
N PRO A 142 -20.73 -25.17 -4.48
CA PRO A 142 -20.09 -25.97 -3.44
C PRO A 142 -20.35 -27.49 -3.56
N GLY A 143 -21.38 -27.90 -4.32
CA GLY A 143 -21.65 -29.30 -4.61
C GLY A 143 -20.54 -29.97 -5.43
N LYS A 144 -19.95 -29.25 -6.39
CA LYS A 144 -18.82 -29.74 -7.19
C LYS A 144 -17.56 -29.98 -6.34
N LEU A 145 -17.27 -29.08 -5.39
CA LEU A 145 -16.15 -29.28 -4.47
C LEU A 145 -16.32 -30.58 -3.66
N LYS A 146 -17.53 -30.85 -3.18
CA LYS A 146 -17.84 -32.08 -2.44
C LYS A 146 -17.68 -33.34 -3.31
N GLU A 147 -18.05 -33.26 -4.58
CA GLU A 147 -17.87 -34.34 -5.56
C GLU A 147 -16.38 -34.62 -5.82
N ASP A 148 -15.60 -33.57 -6.10
CA ASP A 148 -14.17 -33.69 -6.41
C ASP A 148 -13.38 -34.25 -5.21
N ILE A 149 -13.69 -33.79 -3.99
CA ILE A 149 -13.12 -34.38 -2.76
C ILE A 149 -13.52 -35.85 -2.62
N GLY A 150 -14.75 -36.21 -3.00
CA GLY A 150 -15.22 -37.59 -3.00
C GLY A 150 -14.45 -38.48 -3.97
N LYS A 151 -14.18 -37.99 -5.18
CA LYS A 151 -13.35 -38.68 -6.19
C LYS A 151 -11.92 -38.85 -5.73
N ALA A 152 -11.28 -37.79 -5.22
CA ALA A 152 -9.93 -37.86 -4.70
C ALA A 152 -9.80 -38.89 -3.56
N LYS A 153 -10.77 -38.95 -2.63
CA LYS A 153 -10.81 -39.98 -1.59
C LYS A 153 -10.88 -41.39 -2.15
N LYS A 154 -11.67 -41.58 -3.22
CA LYS A 154 -11.80 -42.87 -3.88
C LYS A 154 -10.50 -43.29 -4.58
N GLU A 155 -9.89 -42.39 -5.33
CA GLU A 155 -8.61 -42.66 -6.01
C GLU A 155 -7.49 -43.01 -5.01
N ILE A 156 -7.41 -42.31 -3.87
CA ILE A 156 -6.46 -42.65 -2.79
C ILE A 156 -6.73 -44.06 -2.25
N SER A 157 -8.00 -44.44 -2.08
CA SER A 157 -8.39 -45.79 -1.63
C SER A 157 -8.00 -46.86 -2.66
N ASP A 158 -8.22 -46.59 -3.94
CA ASP A 158 -7.90 -47.51 -5.03
C ASP A 158 -6.38 -47.71 -5.15
N VAL A 159 -5.59 -46.64 -5.05
CA VAL A 159 -4.11 -46.71 -4.99
C VAL A 159 -3.64 -47.48 -3.75
N THR A 160 -4.26 -47.23 -2.59
CA THR A 160 -3.93 -47.96 -1.35
C THR A 160 -4.23 -49.45 -1.48
N THR A 161 -5.33 -49.80 -2.16
CA THR A 161 -5.74 -51.18 -2.43
C THR A 161 -4.76 -51.84 -3.39
N ALA A 162 -4.40 -51.19 -4.49
CA ALA A 162 -3.41 -51.69 -5.45
C ALA A 162 -2.04 -51.91 -4.81
N ILE A 163 -1.58 -51.01 -3.91
CA ILE A 163 -0.35 -51.20 -3.13
C ILE A 163 -0.49 -52.40 -2.19
N LYS A 164 -1.61 -52.54 -1.48
CA LYS A 164 -1.85 -53.70 -0.60
C LYS A 164 -1.88 -55.02 -1.39
N GLU A 165 -2.52 -55.06 -2.54
CA GLU A 165 -2.59 -56.23 -3.41
C GLU A 165 -1.24 -56.53 -4.08
N SER A 166 -0.43 -55.52 -4.39
CA SER A 166 0.94 -55.67 -4.89
C SER A 166 1.92 -56.20 -3.83
N ILE A 167 1.69 -55.91 -2.55
CA ILE A 167 2.51 -56.42 -1.44
C ILE A 167 2.02 -57.81 -1.01
N ASN A 168 0.70 -58.05 -1.06
CA ASN A 168 0.07 -59.34 -0.77
C ASN A 168 -0.17 -60.15 -2.05
N ASP A 169 0.91 -60.46 -2.78
CA ASP A 169 0.90 -61.30 -3.99
C ASP A 169 -0.12 -62.46 -3.83
N ARG A 170 -1.15 -62.48 -4.70
CA ARG A 170 -2.21 -63.51 -4.70
C ARG A 170 -1.64 -64.83 -5.23
N GLY A 171 -0.72 -65.42 -4.47
CA GLY A 171 -0.33 -66.82 -4.60
C GLY A 171 -1.36 -67.74 -3.96
N ASP A 172 -2.60 -67.72 -4.46
CA ASP A 172 -3.58 -68.78 -4.20
C ASP A 172 -4.15 -69.27 -5.53
N ASP A 173 -3.27 -69.91 -6.31
CA ASP A 173 -3.61 -70.59 -7.55
C ASP A 173 -4.31 -71.92 -7.20
N ASN A 174 -5.59 -71.87 -6.84
CA ASN A 174 -6.41 -73.03 -6.49
C ASN A 174 -6.91 -73.78 -7.75
N ARG A 175 -6.01 -74.05 -8.69
CA ARG A 175 -6.29 -74.93 -9.84
C ARG A 175 -6.04 -76.37 -9.43
N ASN A 176 -7.12 -77.13 -9.23
CA ASN A 176 -7.08 -78.58 -9.05
C ASN A 176 -6.39 -79.26 -10.24
N PHE A 177 -5.12 -79.62 -10.06
CA PHE A 177 -4.24 -80.31 -11.02
C PHE A 177 -4.90 -81.54 -11.69
N PHE A 178 -5.85 -82.18 -11.01
CA PHE A 178 -6.55 -83.38 -11.51
C PHE A 178 -7.72 -83.13 -12.46
N GLY A 179 -8.13 -81.87 -12.70
CA GLY A 179 -9.20 -81.53 -13.64
C GLY A 179 -8.77 -81.45 -15.11
N GLN A 180 -7.47 -81.28 -15.39
CA GLN A 180 -6.96 -81.04 -16.74
C GLN A 180 -6.50 -82.30 -17.48
N LEU A 181 -6.55 -83.49 -16.86
CA LEU A 181 -6.11 -84.75 -17.47
C LEU A 181 -7.26 -85.64 -17.98
N ARG A 182 -8.51 -85.15 -17.95
CA ARG A 182 -9.68 -85.90 -18.45
C ARG A 182 -10.21 -85.45 -19.81
N GLU A 183 -9.54 -84.50 -20.46
CA GLU A 183 -9.89 -84.05 -21.81
C GLU A 183 -8.71 -84.19 -22.78
N VAL A 184 -8.00 -85.31 -22.73
CA VAL A 184 -7.30 -85.83 -23.90
C VAL A 184 -7.41 -87.36 -23.88
N ARG A 185 -8.33 -87.85 -24.74
CA ARG A 185 -8.51 -89.21 -25.27
C ARG A 185 -9.50 -90.14 -24.57
#